data_AF-A0A6M3KQ47-F1
#
_entry.id   AF-A0A6M3KQ47-F1
#
_cell.length_a   1.000
_cell.length_b   1.000
_cell.length_c   1.000
_cell.angle_alpha   90.00
_cell.angle_beta   90.00
_cell.angle_gamma   90.00
#
_symmetry.space_group_name_H-M   'P 1'
#
loop_
_entity.id
_entity.type
_entity.pdbx_description
1 polymer ?
#
loop_
_entity_poly.entity_id
_entity_poly.type
_entity_poly.pdbx_seq_one_letter_code
_entity_poly.pdbx_strand_id
1 'polypeptide(L)'
;MPRGQDAPIRRGGEIDPYVAGSALQRKQQAGNRLIAAMQESGQTARTAMQERGATQRTGMQVSAQQAMEAARLAAEDRRGAEAERARREDREFAMARQEGEQLFETKQTQLQREHEDAIMQEQWDRADKIMEQQRVLQSFRDEVEMKNAGLDRNAYLSTVKMMANKESAKEKLATNLIMEEEKEDRNTAMSSEVENGAVQAFADDKRSDYPVVAAVVEEMGKVKKGILQKFSERGPGIATTVATWRGAGKIRELSKEVKKGGPRPLAIVQDQISQTGSTISIEELHPENIKTLEQRLAYNDVQAEDVRNTAAVLRGAFKAVSGKITAAESDTERNFWKETRMKISGMQNSINKLKTSTRLVEGSKTETVGKRVNAGLGITSIGRQIKMLKETGLNNWEAILDTMMKSEDPYQPYVPAEGMTPFARQIREDYNAILGRVSSTVGGL
;
A
#
# COMPACT_ATOMS: atom_id res chain seq x y z
N MET A 1 14.47 90.35 121.37
CA MET A 1 15.95 90.19 121.43
C MET A 1 16.29 89.71 122.84
N PRO A 2 17.24 88.77 123.06
CA PRO A 2 18.63 88.82 122.57
C PRO A 2 19.20 87.50 122.00
N ARG A 3 20.46 87.60 121.56
CA ARG A 3 21.33 86.65 120.84
C ARG A 3 22.13 85.73 121.78
N GLY A 4 22.57 84.58 121.25
CA GLY A 4 23.93 84.04 121.44
C GLY A 4 24.04 82.69 122.17
N GLN A 5 24.46 81.62 121.46
CA GLN A 5 25.80 80.98 121.58
C GLN A 5 25.85 79.58 120.94
N ASP A 6 26.87 79.42 120.08
CA ASP A 6 27.76 78.29 119.82
C ASP A 6 27.29 76.89 119.37
N ALA A 7 27.95 76.43 118.31
CA ALA A 7 27.74 75.23 117.49
C ALA A 7 28.24 73.90 118.13
N PRO A 8 28.09 72.75 117.44
CA PRO A 8 29.27 72.32 116.69
C PRO A 8 29.00 71.70 115.30
N ILE A 9 29.99 71.89 114.42
CA ILE A 9 30.18 71.29 113.11
C ILE A 9 30.78 69.88 113.26
N ARG A 10 30.36 68.91 112.43
CA ARG A 10 31.09 67.71 111.87
C ARG A 10 30.04 66.71 111.32
N ARG A 11 30.23 65.84 110.33
CA ARG A 11 31.26 65.53 109.30
C ARG A 11 30.61 64.43 108.41
N GLY A 12 30.84 64.51 107.09
CA GLY A 12 30.80 63.44 106.07
C GLY A 12 30.00 62.14 106.25
N GLY A 13 29.11 61.87 105.28
CA GLY A 13 29.18 60.60 104.53
C GLY A 13 28.06 59.56 104.68
N GLU A 14 26.98 59.81 105.40
CA GLU A 14 25.89 58.81 105.51
C GLU A 14 24.68 59.22 104.65
N ILE A 15 24.35 58.37 103.66
CA ILE A 15 23.11 58.46 102.89
C ILE A 15 21.96 58.06 103.82
N ASP A 16 20.95 58.91 103.91
CA ASP A 16 19.71 58.67 104.67
C ASP A 16 19.15 57.24 104.37
N PRO A 17 18.94 56.39 105.40
CA PRO A 17 18.51 54.99 105.22
C PRO A 17 17.20 54.83 104.44
N TYR A 18 16.34 55.86 104.38
CA TYR A 18 15.13 55.84 103.56
C TYR A 18 15.39 56.02 102.05
N VAL A 19 16.47 56.71 101.69
CA VAL A 19 16.89 56.92 100.29
C VAL A 19 17.56 55.65 99.74
N ALA A 20 18.32 54.92 100.56
CA ALA A 20 18.93 53.64 100.19
C ALA A 20 17.90 52.51 99.97
N GLY A 21 16.87 52.42 100.82
CA GLY A 21 15.80 51.43 100.68
C GLY A 21 14.92 51.65 99.44
N SER A 22 14.57 52.90 99.13
CA SER A 22 13.74 53.23 97.95
C SER A 22 14.46 53.01 96.62
N ALA A 23 15.78 53.22 96.56
CA ALA A 23 16.60 52.95 95.37
C ALA A 23 16.71 51.45 95.07
N LEU A 24 16.77 50.59 96.10
CA LEU A 24 16.84 49.14 95.93
C LEU A 24 15.50 48.56 95.43
N GLN A 25 14.38 49.07 95.95
CA GLN A 25 13.03 48.64 95.54
C GLN A 25 12.71 49.08 94.10
N ARG A 26 13.12 50.29 93.68
CA ARG A 26 12.99 50.75 92.29
C ARG A 26 13.86 49.93 91.32
N LYS A 27 15.06 49.49 91.74
CA LYS A 27 15.90 48.59 90.94
C LYS A 27 15.26 47.21 90.75
N GLN A 28 14.64 46.63 91.78
CA GLN A 28 13.94 45.35 91.64
C GLN A 28 12.70 45.45 90.74
N GLN A 29 11.91 46.53 90.86
CA GLN A 29 10.75 46.74 89.98
C GLN A 29 11.16 47.01 88.52
N ALA A 30 12.26 47.75 88.30
CA ALA A 30 12.82 47.95 86.96
C ALA A 30 13.36 46.63 86.36
N GLY A 31 14.02 45.80 87.17
CA GLY A 31 14.50 44.47 86.76
C GLY A 31 13.35 43.55 86.34
N ASN A 32 12.26 43.51 87.11
CA ASN A 32 11.10 42.68 86.79
C ASN A 32 10.37 43.15 85.52
N ARG A 33 10.31 44.47 85.27
CA ARG A 33 9.75 45.02 84.02
C ARG A 33 10.62 44.71 82.80
N LEU A 34 11.94 44.76 82.95
CA LEU A 34 12.88 44.40 81.88
C LEU A 34 12.79 42.91 81.52
N ILE A 35 12.70 42.03 82.51
CA ILE A 35 12.56 40.58 82.30
C ILE A 35 11.23 40.25 81.59
N ALA A 36 10.13 40.88 82.00
CA ALA A 36 8.84 40.71 81.35
C ALA A 36 8.86 41.19 79.89
N ALA A 37 9.45 42.37 79.61
CA ALA A 37 9.59 42.88 78.24
C ALA A 37 10.51 42.02 77.36
N MET A 38 11.58 41.44 77.93
CA MET A 38 12.45 40.50 77.21
C MET A 38 11.75 39.16 76.92
N GLN A 39 10.88 38.69 77.81
CA GLN A 39 10.08 37.48 77.58
C GLN A 39 8.98 37.71 76.53
N GLU A 40 8.29 38.85 76.57
CA GLU A 40 7.29 39.22 75.55
C GLU A 40 7.93 39.38 74.17
N SER A 41 9.00 40.18 74.05
CA SER A 41 9.71 40.34 72.76
C SER A 41 10.27 39.02 72.22
N GLY A 42 10.73 38.14 73.10
CA GLY A 42 11.19 36.79 72.75
C GLY A 42 10.06 35.84 72.32
N GLN A 43 8.82 36.06 72.77
CA GLN A 43 7.64 35.33 72.30
C GLN A 43 7.16 35.87 70.95
N THR A 44 6.99 37.19 70.80
CA THR A 44 6.52 37.81 69.54
C THR A 44 7.46 37.52 68.37
N ALA A 45 8.77 37.49 68.61
CA ALA A 45 9.75 37.12 67.59
C ALA A 45 9.63 35.66 67.15
N ARG A 46 9.29 34.73 68.05
CA ARG A 46 9.10 33.31 67.72
C ARG A 46 7.83 33.07 66.92
N THR A 47 6.73 33.74 67.26
CA THR A 47 5.47 33.64 66.51
C THR A 47 5.61 34.21 65.10
N ALA A 48 6.23 35.39 64.95
CA ALA A 48 6.47 35.99 63.64
C ALA A 48 7.41 35.15 62.74
N MET A 49 8.37 34.43 63.33
CA MET A 49 9.27 33.54 62.59
C MET A 49 8.58 32.24 62.17
N GLN A 50 7.68 31.69 63.00
CA GLN A 50 6.86 30.53 62.66
C GLN A 50 5.83 30.86 61.57
N GLU A 51 5.17 32.02 61.65
CA GLU A 51 4.22 32.46 60.62
C GLU A 51 4.90 32.67 59.27
N ARG A 52 6.05 33.37 59.22
CA ARG A 52 6.83 33.53 57.97
C ARG A 52 7.29 32.19 57.39
N GLY A 53 7.68 31.25 58.24
CA GLY A 53 8.08 29.91 57.82
C GLY A 53 6.92 29.02 57.35
N ALA A 54 5.69 29.31 57.76
CA ALA A 54 4.48 28.65 57.28
C ALA A 54 4.04 29.23 55.92
N THR A 55 3.98 30.57 55.77
CA THR A 55 3.59 31.19 54.50
C THR A 55 4.56 30.88 53.35
N GLN A 56 5.86 30.80 53.63
CA GLN A 56 6.86 30.37 52.63
C GLN A 56 6.68 28.90 52.20
N ARG A 57 6.33 27.99 53.12
CA ARG A 57 6.11 26.58 52.79
C ARG A 57 4.83 26.36 51.98
N THR A 58 3.74 27.05 52.32
CA THR A 58 2.50 26.98 51.54
C THR A 58 2.66 27.60 50.14
N GLY A 59 3.39 28.72 50.03
CA GLY A 59 3.70 29.33 48.74
C GLY A 59 4.56 28.46 47.82
N MET A 60 5.54 27.73 48.37
CA MET A 60 6.34 26.76 47.61
C MET A 60 5.55 25.51 47.19
N GLN A 61 4.60 25.04 48.01
CA GLN A 61 3.76 23.90 47.64
C GLN A 61 2.75 24.25 46.54
N VAL A 62 2.14 25.44 46.61
CA VAL A 62 1.20 25.92 45.57
C VAL A 62 1.95 26.18 44.26
N SER A 63 3.14 26.78 44.29
CA SER A 63 3.93 27.00 43.08
C SER A 63 4.45 25.69 42.46
N ALA A 64 4.81 24.70 43.28
CA ALA A 64 5.17 23.36 42.79
C ALA A 64 3.98 22.61 42.17
N GLN A 65 2.77 22.75 42.73
CA GLN A 65 1.55 22.20 42.13
C GLN A 65 1.20 22.88 40.80
N GLN A 66 1.26 24.22 40.73
CA GLN A 66 1.05 24.97 39.50
C GLN A 66 2.10 24.64 38.42
N ALA A 67 3.36 24.46 38.80
CA ALA A 67 4.42 24.05 37.88
C ALA A 67 4.20 22.62 37.35
N MET A 68 3.74 21.69 38.19
CA MET A 68 3.38 20.33 37.77
C MET A 68 2.16 20.30 36.84
N GLU A 69 1.17 21.14 37.11
CA GLU A 69 -0.03 21.26 36.27
C GLU A 69 0.27 21.93 34.92
N ALA A 70 1.07 23.00 34.92
CA ALA A 70 1.57 23.62 33.69
C ALA A 70 2.47 22.67 32.88
N ALA A 71 3.30 21.86 33.51
CA ALA A 71 4.10 20.84 32.84
C ALA A 71 3.24 19.71 32.25
N ARG A 72 2.14 19.33 32.92
CA ARG A 72 1.14 18.39 32.39
C ARG A 72 0.42 18.96 31.18
N LEU A 73 -0.09 20.19 31.26
CA LEU A 73 -0.76 20.87 30.16
C LEU A 73 0.19 21.04 28.96
N ALA A 74 1.44 21.46 29.19
CA ALA A 74 2.43 21.57 28.12
C ALA A 74 2.78 20.21 27.47
N ALA A 75 2.77 19.12 28.24
CA ALA A 75 2.96 17.77 27.71
C ALA A 75 1.73 17.27 26.93
N GLU A 76 0.52 17.61 27.38
CA GLU A 76 -0.73 17.33 26.67
C GLU A 76 -0.83 18.12 25.37
N ASP A 77 -0.47 19.41 25.38
CA ASP A 77 -0.40 20.26 24.18
C ASP A 77 0.64 19.75 23.19
N ARG A 78 1.83 19.32 23.66
CA ARG A 78 2.84 18.69 22.79
C ARG A 78 2.33 17.40 22.16
N ARG A 79 1.72 16.50 22.95
CA ARG A 79 1.12 15.27 22.44
C ARG A 79 -0.03 15.56 21.48
N GLY A 80 -0.84 16.58 21.76
CA GLY A 80 -1.91 17.03 20.88
C GLY A 80 -1.39 17.58 19.56
N ALA A 81 -0.34 18.40 19.60
CA ALA A 81 0.33 18.92 18.41
C ALA A 81 1.02 17.82 17.59
N GLU A 82 1.69 16.86 18.23
CA GLU A 82 2.28 15.69 17.58
C GLU A 82 1.20 14.81 16.94
N ALA A 83 0.09 14.54 17.64
CA ALA A 83 -1.02 13.76 17.10
C ALA A 83 -1.71 14.45 15.92
N GLU A 84 -1.86 15.78 15.97
CA GLU A 84 -2.44 16.55 14.86
C GLU A 84 -1.49 16.62 13.65
N ARG A 85 -0.17 16.72 13.88
CA ARG A 85 0.84 16.58 12.81
C ARG A 85 0.75 15.20 12.16
N ALA A 86 0.76 14.13 12.95
CA ALA A 86 0.62 12.77 12.44
C ALA A 86 -0.68 12.58 11.62
N ARG A 87 -1.81 13.12 12.09
CA ARG A 87 -3.08 13.08 11.33
C ARG A 87 -3.03 13.84 10.01
N ARG A 88 -2.31 14.96 9.95
CA ARG A 88 -2.13 15.74 8.71
C ARG A 88 -1.24 14.97 7.75
N GLU A 89 -0.12 14.46 8.23
CA GLU A 89 0.80 13.62 7.46
C GLU A 89 0.08 12.38 6.90
N ASP A 90 -0.73 11.69 7.71
CA ASP A 90 -1.53 10.54 7.27
C ASP A 90 -2.54 10.91 6.17
N ARG A 91 -3.21 12.07 6.29
CA ARG A 91 -4.15 12.55 5.27
C ARG A 91 -3.45 12.92 3.98
N GLU A 92 -2.32 13.63 4.07
CA GLU A 92 -1.53 14.01 2.90
C GLU A 92 -0.95 12.77 2.19
N PHE A 93 -0.50 11.78 2.96
CA PHE A 93 -0.06 10.50 2.42
C PHE A 93 -1.20 9.74 1.73
N ALA A 94 -2.39 9.68 2.35
CA ALA A 94 -3.56 9.06 1.75
C ALA A 94 -3.97 9.77 0.43
N MET A 95 -3.89 11.10 0.39
CA MET A 95 -4.13 11.88 -0.83
C MET A 95 -3.10 11.57 -1.92
N ALA A 96 -1.80 11.51 -1.60
CA ALA A 96 -0.78 11.11 -2.57
C ALA A 96 -0.95 9.68 -3.08
N ARG A 97 -1.36 8.73 -2.25
CA ARG A 97 -1.72 7.38 -2.70
C ARG A 97 -2.87 7.42 -3.70
N GLN A 98 -3.91 8.20 -3.43
CA GLN A 98 -5.05 8.39 -4.33
C GLN A 98 -4.65 9.07 -5.64
N GLU A 99 -3.83 10.12 -5.60
CA GLU A 99 -3.30 10.77 -6.81
C GLU A 99 -2.42 9.82 -7.63
N GLY A 100 -1.62 8.99 -6.97
CA GLY A 100 -0.84 7.93 -7.59
C GLY A 100 -1.71 6.89 -8.30
N GLU A 101 -2.81 6.47 -7.67
CA GLU A 101 -3.80 5.58 -8.31
C GLU A 101 -4.45 6.24 -9.53
N GLN A 102 -4.82 7.52 -9.43
CA GLN A 102 -5.36 8.29 -10.56
C GLN A 102 -4.37 8.41 -11.72
N LEU A 103 -3.06 8.55 -11.44
CA LEU A 103 -2.02 8.54 -12.46
C LEU A 103 -2.04 7.22 -13.24
N PHE A 104 -2.08 6.08 -12.53
CA PHE A 104 -2.15 4.77 -13.16
C PHE A 104 -3.42 4.61 -14.00
N GLU A 105 -4.59 4.99 -13.47
CA GLU A 105 -5.86 4.90 -14.19
C GLU A 105 -5.88 5.77 -15.45
N THR A 106 -5.35 7.00 -15.35
CA THR A 106 -5.29 7.95 -16.47
C THR A 106 -4.38 7.42 -17.58
N LYS A 107 -3.16 7.00 -17.23
CA LYS A 107 -2.20 6.45 -18.20
C LYS A 107 -2.71 5.14 -18.79
N GLN A 108 -3.34 4.27 -18.00
CA GLN A 108 -3.93 3.03 -18.49
C GLN A 108 -5.05 3.31 -19.49
N THR A 109 -5.93 4.27 -19.19
CA THR A 109 -7.03 4.67 -20.08
C THR A 109 -6.50 5.28 -21.38
N GLN A 110 -5.47 6.13 -21.29
CA GLN A 110 -4.80 6.70 -22.46
C GLN A 110 -4.22 5.61 -23.35
N LEU A 111 -3.38 4.73 -22.78
CA LEU A 111 -2.76 3.63 -23.54
C LEU A 111 -3.81 2.68 -24.10
N GLN A 112 -4.94 2.47 -23.41
CA GLN A 112 -6.02 1.64 -23.94
C GLN A 112 -6.65 2.27 -25.19
N ARG A 113 -6.95 3.56 -25.17
CA ARG A 113 -7.48 4.28 -26.35
C ARG A 113 -6.49 4.26 -27.50
N GLU A 114 -5.22 4.57 -27.23
CA GLU A 114 -4.17 4.55 -28.27
C GLU A 114 -3.99 3.15 -28.87
N HIS A 115 -4.14 2.10 -28.05
CA HIS A 115 -4.09 0.72 -28.50
C HIS A 115 -5.30 0.35 -29.39
N GLU A 116 -6.51 0.72 -28.98
CA GLU A 116 -7.73 0.53 -29.77
C GLU A 116 -7.64 1.28 -31.11
N ASP A 117 -7.16 2.52 -31.10
CA ASP A 117 -6.91 3.32 -32.30
C ASP A 117 -5.87 2.67 -33.22
N ALA A 118 -4.77 2.17 -32.66
CA ALA A 118 -3.73 1.49 -33.43
C ALA A 118 -4.25 0.18 -34.07
N ILE A 119 -5.11 -0.56 -33.37
CA ILE A 119 -5.77 -1.75 -33.94
C ILE A 119 -6.73 -1.35 -35.07
N MET A 120 -7.57 -0.33 -34.86
CA MET A 120 -8.51 0.16 -35.89
C MET A 120 -7.79 0.65 -37.15
N GLN A 121 -6.59 1.20 -37.00
CA GLN A 121 -5.74 1.64 -38.11
C GLN A 121 -4.83 0.52 -38.68
N GLU A 122 -4.97 -0.72 -38.21
CA GLU A 122 -4.13 -1.87 -38.58
C GLU A 122 -2.62 -1.63 -38.36
N GLN A 123 -2.27 -0.72 -37.45
CA GLN A 123 -0.89 -0.38 -37.08
C GLN A 123 -0.37 -1.37 -36.02
N TRP A 124 -0.23 -2.64 -36.39
CA TRP A 124 0.09 -3.73 -35.47
C TRP A 124 1.39 -3.53 -34.68
N ASP A 125 2.43 -2.95 -35.29
CA ASP A 125 3.69 -2.64 -34.59
C ASP A 125 3.54 -1.54 -33.53
N ARG A 126 2.65 -0.57 -33.79
CA ARG A 126 2.35 0.48 -32.82
C ARG A 126 1.51 -0.08 -31.67
N ALA A 127 0.49 -0.87 -31.99
CA ALA A 127 -0.32 -1.56 -30.98
C ALA A 127 0.55 -2.47 -30.09
N ASP A 128 1.54 -3.18 -30.66
CA ASP A 128 2.48 -4.00 -29.89
C ASP A 128 3.34 -3.18 -28.91
N LYS A 129 3.85 -2.02 -29.36
CA LYS A 129 4.59 -1.09 -28.50
C LYS A 129 3.73 -0.54 -27.35
N ILE A 130 2.49 -0.18 -27.65
CA ILE A 130 1.55 0.34 -26.63
C ILE A 130 1.21 -0.75 -25.61
N MET A 131 1.02 -2.00 -26.06
CA MET A 131 0.82 -3.14 -25.16
C MET A 131 2.02 -3.35 -24.23
N GLU A 132 3.25 -3.21 -24.73
CA GLU A 132 4.44 -3.28 -23.88
C GLU A 132 4.49 -2.13 -22.85
N GLN A 133 4.06 -0.92 -23.24
CA GLN A 133 3.91 0.18 -22.29
C GLN A 133 2.84 -0.11 -21.23
N GLN A 134 1.69 -0.71 -21.60
CA GLN A 134 0.67 -1.14 -20.63
C GLN A 134 1.24 -2.17 -19.64
N ARG A 135 2.07 -3.11 -20.12
CA ARG A 135 2.74 -4.11 -19.27
C ARG A 135 3.71 -3.46 -18.29
N VAL A 136 4.50 -2.50 -18.74
CA VAL A 136 5.41 -1.71 -17.89
C VAL A 136 4.62 -0.93 -16.84
N LEU A 137 3.52 -0.28 -17.23
CA LEU A 137 2.64 0.45 -16.33
C LEU A 137 2.06 -0.46 -15.25
N GLN A 138 1.56 -1.63 -15.65
CA GLN A 138 0.98 -2.62 -14.73
C GLN A 138 2.04 -3.19 -13.77
N SER A 139 3.24 -3.48 -14.26
CA SER A 139 4.34 -3.96 -13.41
C SER A 139 4.72 -2.92 -12.36
N PHE A 140 4.77 -1.64 -12.74
CA PHE A 140 5.08 -0.58 -11.78
C PHE A 140 3.94 -0.37 -10.78
N ARG A 141 2.69 -0.46 -11.23
CA ARG A 141 1.52 -0.44 -10.35
C ARG A 141 1.56 -1.57 -9.32
N ASP A 142 1.87 -2.79 -9.74
CA ASP A 142 1.97 -3.96 -8.84
C ASP A 142 3.10 -3.76 -7.80
N GLU A 143 4.22 -3.16 -8.21
CA GLU A 143 5.32 -2.78 -7.30
C GLU A 143 4.86 -1.77 -6.24
N VAL A 144 4.11 -0.73 -6.65
CA VAL A 144 3.53 0.27 -5.74
C VAL A 144 2.54 -0.35 -4.77
N GLU A 145 1.62 -1.18 -5.27
CA GLU A 145 0.61 -1.88 -4.44
C GLU A 145 1.28 -2.78 -3.40
N MET A 146 2.35 -3.49 -3.79
CA MET A 146 3.09 -4.35 -2.88
C MET A 146 3.87 -3.56 -1.82
N LYS A 147 4.50 -2.43 -2.19
CA LYS A 147 5.17 -1.53 -1.22
C LYS A 147 4.16 -0.98 -0.22
N ASN A 148 3.01 -0.49 -0.70
CA ASN A 148 1.92 0.00 0.12
C ASN A 148 1.39 -1.07 1.09
N ALA A 149 1.20 -2.31 0.61
CA ALA A 149 0.84 -3.44 1.46
C ALA A 149 1.92 -3.76 2.51
N GLY A 150 3.20 -3.52 2.18
CA GLY A 150 4.32 -3.57 3.10
C GLY A 150 4.20 -2.54 4.22
N LEU A 151 3.97 -1.26 3.87
CA LEU A 151 3.76 -0.18 4.84
C LEU A 151 2.59 -0.46 5.79
N ASP A 152 1.42 -0.85 5.25
CA ASP A 152 0.23 -1.17 6.03
C ASP A 152 0.50 -2.34 7.01
N ARG A 153 1.32 -3.31 6.56
CA ARG A 153 1.74 -4.46 7.35
C ARG A 153 2.78 -4.09 8.41
N ASN A 154 3.75 -3.24 8.09
CA ASN A 154 4.74 -2.75 9.05
C ASN A 154 4.04 -1.99 10.18
N ALA A 155 3.02 -1.17 9.86
CA ALA A 155 2.18 -0.52 10.85
C ALA A 155 1.48 -1.54 11.75
N TYR A 156 0.85 -2.58 11.19
CA TYR A 156 0.25 -3.67 11.96
C TYR A 156 1.27 -4.40 12.85
N LEU A 157 2.41 -4.80 12.29
CA LEU A 157 3.46 -5.54 13.00
C LEU A 157 4.16 -4.68 14.08
N SER A 158 4.21 -3.37 13.91
CA SER A 158 4.72 -2.44 14.94
C SER A 158 3.89 -2.50 16.23
N THR A 159 2.57 -2.77 16.14
CA THR A 159 1.73 -2.95 17.33
C THR A 159 2.13 -4.21 18.12
N VAL A 160 2.63 -5.24 17.43
CA VAL A 160 3.16 -6.46 18.06
C VAL A 160 4.43 -6.16 18.87
N LYS A 161 5.28 -5.19 18.43
CA LYS A 161 6.44 -4.73 19.23
C LYS A 161 6.05 -4.15 20.59
N MET A 162 4.82 -3.66 20.73
CA MET A 162 4.32 -3.05 21.96
C MET A 162 3.68 -4.05 22.94
N MET A 163 3.51 -5.32 22.55
CA MET A 163 2.91 -6.34 23.41
C MET A 163 3.86 -6.76 24.55
N ALA A 164 3.28 -7.14 25.70
CA ALA A 164 4.04 -7.51 26.90
C ALA A 164 4.87 -8.81 26.72
N ASN A 165 4.41 -9.76 25.89
CA ASN A 165 5.08 -11.05 25.62
C ASN A 165 5.76 -11.08 24.25
N LYS A 166 6.77 -10.23 24.07
CA LYS A 166 7.41 -9.97 22.76
C LYS A 166 8.02 -11.22 22.12
N GLU A 167 8.69 -12.08 22.88
CA GLU A 167 9.36 -13.26 22.33
C GLU A 167 8.36 -14.31 21.82
N SER A 168 7.36 -14.67 22.64
CA SER A 168 6.32 -15.62 22.21
C SER A 168 5.49 -15.09 21.02
N ALA A 169 5.25 -13.78 20.96
CA ALA A 169 4.57 -13.16 19.83
C ALA A 169 5.44 -13.20 18.56
N LYS A 170 6.75 -12.91 18.67
CA LYS A 170 7.72 -13.01 17.57
C LYS A 170 7.84 -14.44 17.03
N GLU A 171 7.91 -15.44 17.90
CA GLU A 171 8.03 -16.85 17.50
C GLU A 171 6.80 -17.36 16.73
N LYS A 172 5.60 -17.03 17.22
CA LYS A 172 4.34 -17.32 16.49
C LYS A 172 4.28 -16.61 15.15
N LEU A 173 4.75 -15.36 15.10
CA LEU A 173 4.78 -14.59 13.86
C LEU A 173 5.76 -15.20 12.86
N ALA A 174 6.96 -15.58 13.30
CA ALA A 174 7.95 -16.28 12.49
C ALA A 174 7.36 -17.57 11.88
N THR A 175 6.67 -18.37 12.71
CA THR A 175 6.01 -19.61 12.26
C THR A 175 4.97 -19.32 11.18
N ASN A 176 4.14 -18.28 11.36
CA ASN A 176 3.17 -17.87 10.35
C ASN A 176 3.82 -17.36 9.06
N LEU A 177 4.92 -16.60 9.16
CA LEU A 177 5.67 -16.12 7.99
C LEU A 177 6.30 -17.27 7.21
N ILE A 178 6.86 -18.27 7.89
CA ILE A 178 7.39 -19.49 7.27
C ILE A 178 6.28 -20.21 6.49
N MET A 179 5.12 -20.42 7.12
CA MET A 179 3.98 -21.08 6.45
C MET A 179 3.48 -20.29 5.23
N GLU A 180 3.45 -18.95 5.31
CA GLU A 180 3.08 -18.09 4.18
C GLU A 180 4.13 -18.09 3.06
N GLU A 181 5.42 -18.19 3.38
CA GLU A 181 6.47 -18.40 2.38
C GLU A 181 6.31 -19.76 1.70
N GLU A 182 6.19 -20.85 2.43
CA GLU A 182 6.03 -22.20 1.87
C GLU A 182 4.75 -22.30 1.01
N LYS A 183 3.71 -21.58 1.39
CA LYS A 183 2.49 -21.45 0.59
C LYS A 183 2.78 -20.68 -0.70
N GLU A 184 3.51 -19.57 -0.64
CA GLU A 184 3.91 -18.82 -1.84
C GLU A 184 4.83 -19.63 -2.75
N ASP A 185 5.76 -20.42 -2.21
CA ASP A 185 6.59 -21.35 -2.97
C ASP A 185 5.75 -22.36 -3.75
N ARG A 186 4.82 -23.03 -3.07
CA ARG A 186 3.89 -23.95 -3.71
C ARG A 186 3.04 -23.25 -4.78
N ASN A 187 2.53 -22.06 -4.47
CA ASN A 187 1.72 -21.28 -5.40
C ASN A 187 2.53 -20.86 -6.63
N THR A 188 3.78 -20.44 -6.46
CA THR A 188 4.70 -20.06 -7.53
C THR A 188 5.02 -21.26 -8.40
N ALA A 189 5.40 -22.39 -7.79
CA ALA A 189 5.75 -23.62 -8.49
C ALA A 189 4.57 -24.13 -9.33
N MET A 190 3.38 -24.22 -8.72
CA MET A 190 2.17 -24.65 -9.43
C MET A 190 1.79 -23.68 -10.55
N SER A 191 1.90 -22.37 -10.30
CA SER A 191 1.64 -21.38 -11.35
C SER A 191 2.64 -21.50 -12.51
N SER A 192 3.92 -21.76 -12.24
CA SER A 192 4.93 -21.99 -13.28
C SER A 192 4.68 -23.29 -14.04
N GLU A 193 4.22 -24.35 -13.37
CA GLU A 193 3.84 -25.61 -14.01
C GLU A 193 2.66 -25.41 -14.97
N VAL A 194 1.60 -24.72 -14.52
CA VAL A 194 0.45 -24.37 -15.36
C VAL A 194 0.87 -23.48 -16.54
N GLU A 195 1.73 -22.49 -16.30
CA GLU A 195 2.25 -21.62 -17.34
C GLU A 195 3.03 -22.41 -18.41
N ASN A 196 3.92 -23.30 -17.98
CA ASN A 196 4.70 -24.15 -18.87
C ASN A 196 3.83 -25.18 -19.60
N GLY A 197 2.82 -25.73 -18.93
CA GLY A 197 1.82 -26.62 -19.54
C GLY A 197 1.05 -25.93 -20.66
N ALA A 198 0.63 -24.68 -20.45
CA ALA A 198 0.00 -23.87 -21.50
C ALA A 198 0.97 -23.57 -22.66
N VAL A 199 2.25 -23.32 -22.39
CA VAL A 199 3.27 -23.16 -23.45
C VAL A 199 3.42 -24.43 -24.28
N GLN A 200 3.52 -25.60 -23.63
CA GLN A 200 3.62 -26.89 -24.31
C GLN A 200 2.36 -27.22 -25.11
N ALA A 201 1.18 -26.99 -24.54
CA ALA A 201 -0.08 -27.19 -25.25
C ALA A 201 -0.15 -26.36 -26.55
N PHE A 202 0.36 -25.12 -26.54
CA PHE A 202 0.47 -24.31 -27.75
C PHE A 202 1.56 -24.76 -28.73
N ALA A 203 2.56 -25.51 -28.27
CA ALA A 203 3.58 -26.07 -29.15
C ALA A 203 3.09 -27.34 -29.85
N ASP A 204 2.36 -28.19 -29.12
CA ASP A 204 1.97 -29.53 -29.55
C ASP A 204 0.60 -29.58 -30.26
N ASP A 205 -0.29 -28.62 -29.96
CA ASP A 205 -1.65 -28.62 -30.51
C ASP A 205 -1.69 -28.06 -31.94
N LYS A 206 -2.26 -28.86 -32.86
CA LYS A 206 -2.42 -28.50 -34.28
C LYS A 206 -3.31 -27.28 -34.51
N ARG A 207 -4.17 -26.91 -33.55
CA ARG A 207 -4.94 -25.66 -33.55
C ARG A 207 -4.04 -24.42 -33.38
N SER A 208 -2.74 -24.61 -33.21
CA SER A 208 -1.71 -23.57 -33.22
C SER A 208 -0.93 -23.49 -34.55
N ASP A 209 -1.29 -24.25 -35.58
CA ASP A 209 -0.56 -24.29 -36.85
C ASP A 209 -1.11 -23.24 -37.85
N TYR A 210 -0.26 -22.27 -38.22
CA TYR A 210 -0.61 -21.21 -39.17
C TYR A 210 -0.92 -21.66 -40.62
N PRO A 211 -0.27 -22.70 -41.20
CA PRO A 211 -0.55 -23.13 -42.58
C PRO A 211 -2.03 -23.46 -42.85
N VAL A 212 -2.77 -23.86 -41.81
CA VAL A 212 -4.22 -24.11 -41.87
C VAL A 212 -5.02 -22.81 -41.96
N VAL A 213 -4.52 -21.68 -41.43
CA VAL A 213 -5.13 -20.32 -41.55
C VAL A 213 -5.08 -19.83 -43.00
N ALA A 214 -3.90 -19.86 -43.60
CA ALA A 214 -3.63 -19.24 -44.89
C ALA A 214 -4.48 -19.88 -46.01
N ALA A 215 -4.58 -21.21 -46.03
CA ALA A 215 -5.39 -21.95 -47.00
C ALA A 215 -6.89 -21.64 -46.89
N VAL A 216 -7.40 -21.44 -45.67
CA VAL A 216 -8.82 -21.13 -45.40
C VAL A 216 -9.16 -19.68 -45.77
N VAL A 217 -8.30 -18.73 -45.40
CA VAL A 217 -8.48 -17.30 -45.69
C VAL A 217 -8.35 -17.03 -47.20
N GLU A 218 -7.39 -17.66 -47.87
CA GLU A 218 -7.19 -17.51 -49.33
C GLU A 218 -8.36 -18.09 -50.15
N GLU A 219 -8.87 -19.27 -49.78
CA GLU A 219 -10.06 -19.85 -50.43
C GLU A 219 -11.33 -19.02 -50.17
N MET A 220 -11.54 -18.52 -48.95
CA MET A 220 -12.67 -17.62 -48.66
C MET A 220 -12.58 -16.29 -49.43
N GLY A 221 -11.38 -15.74 -49.60
CA GLY A 221 -11.13 -14.54 -50.39
C GLY A 221 -11.43 -14.73 -51.88
N LYS A 222 -11.02 -15.87 -52.47
CA LYS A 222 -11.32 -16.24 -53.85
C LYS A 222 -12.83 -16.40 -54.09
N VAL A 223 -13.55 -16.95 -53.11
CA VAL A 223 -15.00 -17.17 -53.20
C VAL A 223 -15.78 -15.87 -53.08
N LYS A 224 -15.40 -14.97 -52.15
CA LYS A 224 -16.00 -13.63 -52.05
C LYS A 224 -15.80 -12.81 -53.32
N LYS A 225 -14.58 -12.77 -53.88
CA LYS A 225 -14.30 -12.09 -55.15
C LYS A 225 -15.07 -12.70 -56.32
N GLY A 226 -15.11 -14.03 -56.44
CA GLY A 226 -15.85 -14.72 -57.49
C GLY A 226 -17.37 -14.53 -57.43
N ILE A 227 -17.94 -14.37 -56.23
CA ILE A 227 -19.37 -14.06 -56.04
C ILE A 227 -19.64 -12.59 -56.40
N LEU A 228 -18.83 -11.65 -55.92
CA LEU A 228 -18.97 -10.21 -56.23
C LEU A 228 -18.81 -9.90 -57.71
N GLN A 229 -17.82 -10.51 -58.37
CA GLN A 229 -17.58 -10.32 -59.80
C GLN A 229 -18.70 -10.93 -60.67
N LYS A 230 -19.28 -12.07 -60.27
CA LYS A 230 -20.43 -12.66 -60.98
C LYS A 230 -21.74 -11.92 -60.70
N PHE A 231 -21.88 -11.31 -59.53
CA PHE A 231 -22.97 -10.40 -59.21
C PHE A 231 -22.94 -9.14 -60.07
N SER A 232 -21.75 -8.57 -60.31
CA SER A 232 -21.59 -7.40 -61.18
C SER A 232 -21.76 -7.71 -62.67
N GLU A 233 -21.42 -8.93 -63.12
CA GLU A 233 -21.46 -9.29 -64.55
C GLU A 233 -22.81 -9.85 -65.03
N ARG A 234 -23.65 -10.43 -64.17
CA ARG A 234 -24.87 -11.16 -64.62
C ARG A 234 -26.18 -10.79 -63.91
N GLY A 235 -26.15 -9.80 -63.02
CA GLY A 235 -27.33 -9.39 -62.25
C GLY A 235 -27.81 -10.45 -61.24
N PRO A 236 -28.74 -10.09 -60.33
CA PRO A 236 -29.07 -10.85 -59.13
C PRO A 236 -29.76 -12.22 -59.37
N GLY A 237 -30.12 -12.56 -60.61
CA GLY A 237 -30.98 -13.71 -60.93
C GLY A 237 -30.29 -15.03 -61.26
N ILE A 238 -28.98 -15.07 -61.57
CA ILE A 238 -28.32 -16.29 -62.14
C ILE A 238 -26.94 -16.57 -61.51
N ALA A 239 -26.69 -16.10 -60.29
CA ALA A 239 -25.41 -16.35 -59.61
C ALA A 239 -25.30 -17.74 -58.93
N THR A 240 -26.36 -18.56 -58.94
CA THR A 240 -26.47 -19.68 -58.00
C THR A 240 -25.96 -21.05 -58.46
N THR A 241 -25.75 -21.35 -59.74
CA THR A 241 -25.92 -22.77 -60.15
C THR A 241 -24.74 -23.65 -60.56
N VAL A 242 -23.50 -23.20 -60.82
CA VAL A 242 -22.46 -24.20 -61.25
C VAL A 242 -21.03 -23.97 -60.72
N ALA A 243 -20.55 -22.72 -60.63
CA ALA A 243 -19.19 -22.46 -60.10
C ALA A 243 -19.12 -22.49 -58.56
N THR A 244 -20.27 -22.39 -57.90
CA THR A 244 -20.43 -22.47 -56.45
C THR A 244 -20.18 -23.88 -55.90
N TRP A 245 -20.36 -24.96 -56.68
CA TRP A 245 -20.33 -26.33 -56.15
C TRP A 245 -18.93 -26.94 -56.00
N ARG A 246 -17.98 -26.69 -56.93
CA ARG A 246 -16.59 -27.18 -56.77
C ARG A 246 -15.81 -26.40 -55.71
N GLY A 247 -16.05 -25.09 -55.59
CA GLY A 247 -15.52 -24.28 -54.49
C GLY A 247 -16.21 -24.59 -53.15
N ALA A 248 -17.53 -24.79 -53.13
CA ALA A 248 -18.24 -25.13 -51.89
C ALA A 248 -17.86 -26.51 -51.33
N GLY A 249 -17.44 -27.46 -52.16
CA GLY A 249 -16.89 -28.75 -51.71
C GLY A 249 -15.60 -28.58 -50.93
N LYS A 250 -14.65 -27.83 -51.49
CA LYS A 250 -13.35 -27.53 -50.87
C LYS A 250 -13.50 -26.61 -49.65
N ILE A 251 -14.41 -25.63 -49.69
CA ILE A 251 -14.81 -24.83 -48.52
C ILE A 251 -15.51 -25.68 -47.46
N ARG A 252 -16.32 -26.69 -47.82
CA ARG A 252 -16.94 -27.62 -46.86
C ARG A 252 -15.90 -28.51 -46.22
N GLU A 253 -14.91 -28.98 -46.97
CA GLU A 253 -13.80 -29.77 -46.45
C GLU A 253 -12.90 -28.92 -45.55
N LEU A 254 -12.48 -27.74 -46.00
CA LEU A 254 -11.76 -26.75 -45.17
C LEU A 254 -12.59 -26.31 -43.96
N SER A 255 -13.91 -26.15 -44.07
CA SER A 255 -14.79 -25.85 -42.93
C SER A 255 -14.95 -27.04 -41.98
N LYS A 256 -14.88 -28.28 -42.49
CA LYS A 256 -14.87 -29.51 -41.67
C LYS A 256 -13.52 -29.70 -40.99
N GLU A 257 -12.41 -29.38 -41.64
CA GLU A 257 -11.06 -29.31 -41.05
C GLU A 257 -10.97 -28.16 -40.03
N VAL A 258 -11.52 -26.99 -40.31
CA VAL A 258 -11.64 -25.87 -39.35
C VAL A 258 -12.55 -26.21 -38.16
N LYS A 259 -13.56 -27.06 -38.36
CA LYS A 259 -14.37 -27.66 -37.29
C LYS A 259 -13.67 -28.81 -36.55
N LYS A 260 -12.64 -29.44 -37.13
CA LYS A 260 -11.89 -30.57 -36.56
C LYS A 260 -10.47 -30.25 -36.10
N GLY A 261 -9.93 -29.05 -36.37
CA GLY A 261 -8.54 -28.69 -36.11
C GLY A 261 -8.06 -27.41 -36.79
N GLY A 262 -8.95 -26.46 -37.08
CA GLY A 262 -8.54 -25.14 -37.54
C GLY A 262 -7.84 -24.36 -36.42
N PRO A 263 -7.09 -23.31 -36.78
CA PRO A 263 -6.38 -22.49 -35.84
C PRO A 263 -7.37 -21.79 -34.92
N ARG A 264 -7.41 -22.24 -33.66
CA ARG A 264 -8.26 -21.69 -32.60
C ARG A 264 -7.40 -21.50 -31.35
N PRO A 265 -6.45 -20.56 -31.37
CA PRO A 265 -5.54 -20.37 -30.24
C PRO A 265 -6.29 -20.12 -28.93
N LEU A 266 -7.41 -19.39 -28.98
CA LEU A 266 -8.25 -19.15 -27.80
C LEU A 266 -8.98 -20.40 -27.28
N ALA A 267 -9.24 -21.39 -28.13
CA ALA A 267 -9.78 -22.67 -27.68
C ALA A 267 -8.72 -23.47 -26.91
N ILE A 268 -7.45 -23.40 -27.32
CA ILE A 268 -6.34 -23.97 -26.53
C ILE A 268 -6.29 -23.29 -25.16
N VAL A 269 -6.44 -21.96 -25.09
CA VAL A 269 -6.53 -21.24 -23.81
C VAL A 269 -7.69 -21.76 -22.95
N GLN A 270 -8.91 -21.85 -23.51
CA GLN A 270 -10.08 -22.36 -22.77
C GLN A 270 -9.87 -23.79 -22.26
N ASP A 271 -9.30 -24.67 -23.09
CA ASP A 271 -9.03 -26.05 -22.71
C ASP A 271 -8.01 -26.10 -21.56
N GLN A 272 -6.95 -25.30 -21.63
CA GLN A 272 -5.95 -25.22 -20.56
C GLN A 272 -6.55 -24.65 -19.27
N ILE A 273 -7.37 -23.60 -19.34
CA ILE A 273 -8.09 -23.08 -18.15
C ILE A 273 -8.93 -24.22 -17.53
N SER A 274 -9.69 -24.95 -18.35
CA SER A 274 -10.54 -26.04 -17.88
C SER A 274 -9.75 -27.21 -17.28
N GLN A 275 -8.58 -27.55 -17.84
CA GLN A 275 -7.69 -28.61 -17.34
C GLN A 275 -7.11 -28.30 -15.96
N THR A 276 -6.92 -27.02 -15.63
CA THR A 276 -6.47 -26.61 -14.29
C THR A 276 -7.57 -26.66 -13.23
N GLY A 277 -8.78 -27.11 -13.59
CA GLY A 277 -9.95 -27.11 -12.72
C GLY A 277 -10.61 -25.74 -12.58
N SER A 278 -10.10 -24.71 -13.26
CA SER A 278 -10.69 -23.37 -13.22
C SER A 278 -12.04 -23.34 -13.91
N THR A 279 -13.00 -22.67 -13.28
CA THR A 279 -14.37 -22.51 -13.80
C THR A 279 -14.57 -21.21 -14.58
N ILE A 280 -13.50 -20.43 -14.80
CA ILE A 280 -13.54 -19.18 -15.57
C ILE A 280 -13.52 -19.51 -17.07
N SER A 281 -14.36 -18.84 -17.86
CA SER A 281 -14.34 -18.98 -19.32
C SER A 281 -13.64 -17.81 -20.03
N ILE A 282 -13.12 -18.06 -21.24
CA ILE A 282 -12.52 -17.02 -22.09
C ILE A 282 -13.53 -15.92 -22.45
N GLU A 283 -14.81 -16.27 -22.56
CA GLU A 283 -15.88 -15.30 -22.82
C GLU A 283 -16.05 -14.34 -21.65
N GLU A 284 -15.94 -14.81 -20.41
CA GLU A 284 -16.02 -13.99 -19.20
C GLU A 284 -14.81 -13.07 -19.03
N LEU A 285 -13.66 -13.46 -19.56
CA LEU A 285 -12.43 -12.67 -19.55
C LEU A 285 -12.45 -11.53 -20.59
N HIS A 286 -13.39 -11.55 -21.53
CA HIS A 286 -13.54 -10.47 -22.49
C HIS A 286 -13.94 -9.16 -21.77
N PRO A 287 -13.36 -8.00 -22.13
CA PRO A 287 -13.65 -6.72 -21.45
C PRO A 287 -15.14 -6.39 -21.34
N GLU A 288 -15.94 -6.80 -22.32
CA GLU A 288 -17.39 -6.58 -22.37
C GLU A 288 -18.15 -7.41 -21.32
N ASN A 289 -17.60 -8.56 -20.92
CA ASN A 289 -18.24 -9.54 -20.03
C ASN A 289 -17.58 -9.61 -18.65
N ILE A 290 -16.56 -8.80 -18.38
CA ILE A 290 -15.78 -8.87 -17.14
C ILE A 290 -16.62 -8.67 -15.88
N LYS A 291 -17.76 -7.98 -16.00
CA LYS A 291 -18.74 -7.82 -14.92
C LYS A 291 -19.38 -9.14 -14.49
N THR A 292 -19.50 -10.11 -15.39
CA THR A 292 -19.99 -11.46 -15.08
C THR A 292 -18.98 -12.19 -14.19
N LEU A 293 -17.68 -12.11 -14.51
CA LEU A 293 -16.62 -12.66 -13.66
C LEU A 293 -16.59 -11.97 -12.29
N GLU A 294 -16.71 -10.63 -12.25
CA GLU A 294 -16.80 -9.87 -11.00
C GLU A 294 -17.97 -10.32 -10.12
N GLN A 295 -19.14 -10.59 -10.71
CA GLN A 295 -20.30 -11.13 -10.02
C GLN A 295 -20.00 -12.52 -9.45
N ARG A 296 -19.48 -13.44 -10.25
CA ARG A 296 -19.15 -14.81 -9.80
C ARG A 296 -18.11 -14.83 -8.69
N LEU A 297 -17.10 -13.96 -8.76
CA LEU A 297 -16.14 -13.75 -7.67
C LEU A 297 -16.82 -13.26 -6.40
N ALA A 298 -17.79 -12.36 -6.51
CA ALA A 298 -18.54 -11.85 -5.37
C ALA A 298 -19.45 -12.93 -4.75
N TYR A 299 -20.01 -13.85 -5.54
CA TYR A 299 -20.90 -14.92 -5.07
C TYR A 299 -20.17 -16.22 -4.68
N ASN A 300 -18.83 -16.22 -4.60
CA ASN A 300 -18.00 -17.39 -4.30
C ASN A 300 -18.05 -18.53 -5.34
N ASP A 301 -18.63 -18.30 -6.52
CA ASP A 301 -18.61 -19.26 -7.64
C ASP A 301 -17.21 -19.39 -8.29
N VAL A 302 -16.35 -18.41 -8.03
CA VAL A 302 -14.95 -18.37 -8.48
C VAL A 302 -14.07 -18.00 -7.29
N GLN A 303 -13.01 -18.77 -7.09
CA GLN A 303 -12.05 -18.64 -5.99
C GLN A 303 -10.77 -17.93 -6.46
N ALA A 304 -9.93 -17.51 -5.51
CA ALA A 304 -8.63 -16.91 -5.82
C ALA A 304 -7.71 -17.88 -6.61
N GLU A 305 -7.86 -19.18 -6.39
CA GLU A 305 -7.13 -20.23 -7.12
C GLU A 305 -7.52 -20.29 -8.61
N ASP A 306 -8.80 -20.14 -8.93
CA ASP A 306 -9.27 -20.08 -10.32
C ASP A 306 -8.65 -18.88 -11.05
N VAL A 307 -8.59 -17.72 -10.39
CA VAL A 307 -7.93 -16.51 -10.91
C VAL A 307 -6.44 -16.77 -11.14
N ARG A 308 -5.75 -17.40 -10.18
CA ARG A 308 -4.33 -17.73 -10.28
C ARG A 308 -4.05 -18.62 -11.49
N ASN A 309 -4.76 -19.74 -11.58
CA ASN A 309 -4.54 -20.75 -12.61
C ASN A 309 -4.87 -20.16 -13.99
N THR A 310 -5.96 -19.42 -14.09
CA THR A 310 -6.36 -18.71 -15.32
C THR A 310 -5.31 -17.68 -15.74
N ALA A 311 -4.80 -16.88 -14.81
CA ALA A 311 -3.73 -15.92 -15.10
C ALA A 311 -2.43 -16.59 -15.56
N ALA A 312 -2.09 -17.74 -14.97
CA ALA A 312 -0.94 -18.56 -15.36
C ALA A 312 -1.09 -19.11 -16.79
N VAL A 313 -2.26 -19.66 -17.13
CA VAL A 313 -2.57 -20.13 -18.49
C VAL A 313 -2.44 -18.98 -19.49
N LEU A 314 -2.99 -17.81 -19.18
CA LEU A 314 -2.90 -16.63 -20.05
C LEU A 314 -1.45 -16.18 -20.26
N ARG A 315 -0.60 -16.21 -19.21
CA ARG A 315 0.84 -15.91 -19.34
C ARG A 315 1.55 -16.93 -20.24
N GLY A 316 1.27 -18.21 -20.07
CA GLY A 316 1.86 -19.27 -20.87
C GLY A 316 1.46 -19.14 -22.34
N ALA A 317 0.16 -18.93 -22.60
CA ALA A 317 -0.36 -18.67 -23.94
C ALA A 317 0.27 -17.42 -24.57
N PHE A 318 0.42 -16.33 -23.82
CA PHE A 318 1.08 -15.10 -24.28
C PHE A 318 2.53 -15.35 -24.69
N LYS A 319 3.27 -16.11 -23.88
CA LYS A 319 4.68 -16.49 -24.15
C LYS A 319 4.79 -17.37 -25.40
N ALA A 320 3.92 -18.36 -25.52
CA ALA A 320 3.90 -19.25 -26.68
C ALA A 320 3.57 -18.51 -27.98
N VAL A 321 2.54 -17.64 -27.96
CA VAL A 321 2.18 -16.83 -29.11
C VAL A 321 3.29 -15.84 -29.47
N SER A 322 3.96 -15.23 -28.49
CA SER A 322 5.14 -14.39 -28.74
C SER A 322 6.23 -15.15 -29.49
N GLY A 323 6.49 -16.40 -29.13
CA GLY A 323 7.41 -17.27 -29.86
C GLY A 323 6.98 -17.51 -31.31
N LYS A 324 5.68 -17.72 -31.56
CA LYS A 324 5.12 -17.87 -32.93
C LYS A 324 5.23 -16.59 -33.75
N ILE A 325 5.09 -15.40 -33.14
CA ILE A 325 5.31 -14.10 -33.83
C ILE A 325 6.75 -14.00 -34.33
N THR A 326 7.72 -14.38 -33.50
CA THR A 326 9.16 -14.34 -33.86
C THR A 326 9.50 -15.39 -34.92
N ALA A 327 8.89 -16.57 -34.87
CA ALA A 327 9.10 -17.65 -35.82
C ALA A 327 8.33 -17.48 -37.14
N ALA A 328 7.40 -16.52 -37.23
CA ALA A 328 6.55 -16.31 -38.39
C ALA A 328 7.36 -16.02 -39.66
N GLU A 329 7.11 -16.80 -40.73
CA GLU A 329 7.82 -16.69 -42.01
C GLU A 329 7.20 -15.66 -42.95
N SER A 330 5.98 -15.19 -42.65
CA SER A 330 5.26 -14.18 -43.43
C SER A 330 4.64 -13.10 -42.56
N ASP A 331 4.41 -11.91 -43.13
CA ASP A 331 3.73 -10.81 -42.43
C ASP A 331 2.28 -11.16 -42.10
N THR A 332 1.60 -11.94 -42.95
CA THR A 332 0.24 -12.40 -42.69
C THR A 332 0.19 -13.35 -41.49
N GLU A 333 1.20 -14.21 -41.34
CA GLU A 333 1.35 -15.07 -40.16
C GLU A 333 1.63 -14.26 -38.91
N ARG A 334 2.59 -13.36 -39.02
CA ARG A 334 2.99 -12.48 -37.93
C ARG A 334 1.80 -11.67 -37.42
N ASN A 335 0.99 -11.11 -38.31
CA ASN A 335 -0.18 -10.30 -37.94
C ASN A 335 -1.29 -11.14 -37.30
N PHE A 336 -1.53 -12.37 -37.77
CA PHE A 336 -2.47 -13.29 -37.11
C PHE A 336 -2.06 -13.59 -35.66
N TRP A 337 -0.77 -13.86 -35.43
CA TRP A 337 -0.26 -14.11 -34.09
C TRP A 337 -0.24 -12.85 -33.21
N LYS A 338 0.03 -11.68 -33.79
CA LYS A 338 -0.12 -10.39 -33.08
C LYS A 338 -1.56 -10.16 -32.63
N GLU A 339 -2.56 -10.39 -33.49
CA GLU A 339 -3.98 -10.28 -33.13
C GLU A 339 -4.34 -11.25 -32.00
N THR A 340 -3.86 -12.50 -32.07
CA THR A 340 -4.08 -13.50 -31.02
C THR A 340 -3.47 -13.06 -29.69
N ARG A 341 -2.22 -12.56 -29.71
CA ARG A 341 -1.53 -12.02 -28.54
C ARG A 341 -2.30 -10.85 -27.94
N MET A 342 -2.86 -9.96 -28.76
CA MET A 342 -3.69 -8.84 -28.31
C MET A 342 -4.95 -9.31 -27.59
N LYS A 343 -5.64 -10.34 -28.07
CA LYS A 343 -6.80 -10.92 -27.37
C LYS A 343 -6.41 -11.49 -26.00
N ILE A 344 -5.32 -12.24 -25.93
CA ILE A 344 -4.78 -12.79 -24.67
C ILE A 344 -4.41 -11.66 -23.69
N SER A 345 -3.71 -10.63 -24.17
CA SER A 345 -3.37 -9.46 -23.35
C SER A 345 -4.61 -8.72 -22.88
N GLY A 346 -5.63 -8.58 -23.72
CA GLY A 346 -6.92 -7.99 -23.36
C GLY A 346 -7.58 -8.72 -22.20
N MET A 347 -7.59 -10.06 -22.23
CA MET A 347 -8.09 -10.90 -21.14
C MET A 347 -7.29 -10.73 -19.84
N GLN A 348 -5.96 -10.67 -19.90
CA GLN A 348 -5.11 -10.40 -18.72
C GLN A 348 -5.43 -9.02 -18.12
N ASN A 349 -5.58 -8.01 -18.97
CA ASN A 349 -5.94 -6.66 -18.56
C ASN A 349 -7.33 -6.60 -17.90
N SER A 350 -8.30 -7.38 -18.40
CA SER A 350 -9.62 -7.49 -17.79
C SER A 350 -9.55 -8.03 -16.36
N ILE A 351 -8.76 -9.08 -16.11
CA ILE A 351 -8.53 -9.60 -14.75
C ILE A 351 -7.88 -8.52 -13.88
N ASN A 352 -6.86 -7.84 -14.39
CA ASN A 352 -6.15 -6.79 -13.65
C ASN A 352 -7.06 -5.61 -13.27
N LYS A 353 -8.06 -5.27 -14.09
CA LYS A 353 -9.05 -4.23 -13.74
C LYS A 353 -9.88 -4.60 -12.52
N LEU A 354 -10.08 -5.89 -12.24
CA LEU A 354 -10.84 -6.32 -11.06
C LEU A 354 -10.09 -6.12 -9.74
N LYS A 355 -8.76 -5.87 -9.76
CA LYS A 355 -7.95 -5.61 -8.56
C LYS A 355 -8.45 -4.43 -7.73
N THR A 356 -9.05 -3.43 -8.38
CA THR A 356 -9.62 -2.24 -7.72
C THR A 356 -11.09 -2.39 -7.36
N SER A 357 -11.71 -3.53 -7.66
CA SER A 357 -13.13 -3.73 -7.34
C SER A 357 -13.36 -3.64 -5.84
N THR A 358 -14.21 -2.69 -5.46
CA THR A 358 -14.69 -2.48 -4.08
C THR A 358 -15.91 -3.31 -3.75
N ARG A 359 -16.40 -4.11 -4.71
CA ARG A 359 -17.55 -4.99 -4.51
C ARG A 359 -17.24 -6.01 -3.42
N LEU A 360 -18.12 -6.11 -2.42
CA LEU A 360 -18.00 -7.07 -1.34
C LEU A 360 -18.34 -8.48 -1.81
N VAL A 361 -17.60 -9.45 -1.26
CA VAL A 361 -17.93 -10.87 -1.39
C VAL A 361 -19.10 -11.21 -0.48
N GLU A 362 -20.04 -12.00 -0.98
CA GLU A 362 -21.19 -12.48 -0.22
C GLU A 362 -20.76 -13.22 1.04
N GLY A 363 -21.39 -12.87 2.16
CA GLY A 363 -21.06 -13.41 3.48
C GLY A 363 -19.85 -12.76 4.15
N SER A 364 -19.11 -11.88 3.46
CA SER A 364 -17.96 -11.17 4.03
C SER A 364 -18.26 -9.71 4.35
N LYS A 365 -17.77 -9.24 5.50
CA LYS A 365 -17.85 -7.82 5.89
C LYS A 365 -16.67 -6.99 5.38
N THR A 366 -15.59 -7.64 4.96
CA THR A 366 -14.28 -6.98 4.73
C THR A 366 -13.55 -7.48 3.49
N GLU A 367 -13.93 -8.62 2.93
CA GLU A 367 -13.36 -9.15 1.69
C GLU A 367 -14.07 -8.54 0.49
N THR A 368 -13.29 -7.98 -0.42
CA THR A 368 -13.77 -7.47 -1.71
C THR A 368 -13.29 -8.38 -2.84
N VAL A 369 -13.95 -8.31 -3.99
CA VAL A 369 -13.49 -8.95 -5.22
C VAL A 369 -12.05 -8.56 -5.54
N GLY A 370 -11.70 -7.27 -5.38
CA GLY A 370 -10.32 -6.80 -5.59
C GLY A 370 -9.30 -7.50 -4.69
N LYS A 371 -9.60 -7.69 -3.39
CA LYS A 371 -8.72 -8.43 -2.47
C LYS A 371 -8.54 -9.89 -2.91
N ARG A 372 -9.62 -10.53 -3.37
CA ARG A 372 -9.58 -11.92 -3.85
C ARG A 372 -8.76 -12.06 -5.14
N VAL A 373 -8.91 -11.13 -6.07
CA VAL A 373 -8.12 -11.08 -7.31
C VAL A 373 -6.64 -10.82 -6.99
N ASN A 374 -6.33 -9.87 -6.11
CA ASN A 374 -4.96 -9.60 -5.68
C ASN A 374 -4.31 -10.81 -4.99
N ALA A 375 -5.07 -11.57 -4.20
CA ALA A 375 -4.61 -12.82 -3.61
C ALA A 375 -4.34 -13.90 -4.68
N GLY A 376 -5.23 -14.06 -5.66
CA GLY A 376 -5.05 -15.01 -6.76
C GLY A 376 -3.85 -14.67 -7.66
N LEU A 377 -3.59 -13.38 -7.87
CA LEU A 377 -2.43 -12.90 -8.62
C LEU A 377 -1.13 -12.86 -7.79
N GLY A 378 -1.20 -13.12 -6.48
CA GLY A 378 -0.06 -13.12 -5.58
C GLY A 378 0.61 -11.75 -5.45
N ILE A 379 -0.11 -10.64 -5.59
CA ILE A 379 0.50 -9.29 -5.58
C ILE A 379 0.77 -8.79 -4.17
N THR A 380 -0.15 -9.07 -3.25
CA THR A 380 -0.09 -8.57 -1.87
C THR A 380 0.26 -9.66 -0.84
N SER A 381 0.70 -10.84 -1.31
CA SER A 381 0.97 -11.98 -0.42
C SER A 381 2.16 -11.71 0.50
N ILE A 382 2.08 -12.24 1.72
CA ILE A 382 3.17 -12.16 2.70
C ILE A 382 4.38 -12.94 2.22
N GLY A 383 4.17 -14.16 1.72
CA GLY A 383 5.24 -14.99 1.19
C GLY A 383 6.02 -14.31 0.07
N ARG A 384 5.37 -13.55 -0.83
CA ARG A 384 6.08 -12.84 -1.91
C ARG A 384 6.97 -11.71 -1.38
N GLN A 385 6.51 -10.95 -0.39
CA GLN A 385 7.35 -9.94 0.24
C GLN A 385 8.56 -10.55 0.95
N ILE A 386 8.37 -11.69 1.63
CA ILE A 386 9.47 -12.43 2.26
C ILE A 386 10.51 -12.83 1.21
N LYS A 387 10.08 -13.38 0.07
CA LYS A 387 10.98 -13.75 -1.03
C LYS A 387 11.78 -12.56 -1.53
N MET A 388 11.14 -11.41 -1.74
CA MET A 388 11.84 -10.20 -2.18
C MET A 388 12.86 -9.72 -1.15
N LEU A 389 12.56 -9.80 0.15
CA LEU A 389 13.53 -9.49 1.20
C LEU A 389 14.72 -10.47 1.18
N LYS A 390 14.48 -11.77 0.92
CA LYS A 390 15.57 -12.75 0.74
C LYS A 390 16.43 -12.46 -0.49
N GLU A 391 15.83 -12.01 -1.59
CA GLU A 391 16.55 -11.57 -2.79
C GLU A 391 17.48 -10.37 -2.51
N THR A 392 17.14 -9.53 -1.52
CA THR A 392 18.06 -8.46 -1.05
C THR A 392 19.20 -8.95 -0.14
N GLY A 393 19.30 -10.26 0.10
CA GLY A 393 20.35 -10.88 0.91
C GLY A 393 19.95 -11.15 2.38
N LEU A 394 18.69 -10.92 2.76
CA LEU A 394 18.20 -11.20 4.11
C LEU A 394 17.82 -12.68 4.26
N ASN A 395 18.74 -13.50 4.75
CA ASN A 395 18.57 -14.97 4.77
C ASN A 395 18.07 -15.55 6.09
N ASN A 396 18.00 -14.77 7.18
CA ASN A 396 17.50 -15.22 8.48
C ASN A 396 16.13 -14.59 8.82
N TRP A 397 15.25 -15.39 9.41
CA TRP A 397 13.89 -14.98 9.76
C TRP A 397 13.84 -13.81 10.73
N GLU A 398 14.79 -13.71 11.64
CA GLU A 398 14.88 -12.59 12.57
C GLU A 398 15.14 -11.26 11.84
N ALA A 399 16.03 -11.20 10.84
CA ALA A 399 16.26 -9.97 10.11
C ALA A 399 15.12 -9.65 9.14
N ILE A 400 14.45 -10.66 8.57
CA ILE A 400 13.24 -10.47 7.77
C ILE A 400 12.14 -9.87 8.65
N LEU A 401 11.88 -10.46 9.82
CA LEU A 401 10.93 -9.95 10.80
C LEU A 401 11.28 -8.54 11.24
N ASP A 402 12.53 -8.29 11.65
CA ASP A 402 12.94 -6.97 12.09
C ASP A 402 12.81 -5.93 10.99
N THR A 403 13.05 -6.30 9.72
CA THR A 403 12.84 -5.43 8.55
C THR A 403 11.35 -5.16 8.33
N MET A 404 10.49 -6.18 8.33
CA MET A 404 9.03 -6.02 8.24
C MET A 404 8.41 -5.31 9.46
N MET A 405 9.14 -5.19 10.57
CA MET A 405 8.70 -4.42 11.73
C MET A 405 9.34 -3.04 11.81
N LYS A 406 10.24 -2.67 10.89
CA LYS A 406 10.80 -1.32 10.85
C LYS A 406 9.74 -0.38 10.31
N SER A 407 9.63 0.78 10.96
CA SER A 407 8.92 1.90 10.35
C SER A 407 9.70 2.27 9.10
N GLU A 408 9.11 2.02 7.94
CA GLU A 408 9.65 2.49 6.67
C GLU A 408 9.19 3.92 6.43
N ASP A 409 10.04 4.69 5.75
CA ASP A 409 9.66 6.02 5.30
C ASP A 409 8.65 5.86 4.14
N PRO A 410 7.39 6.31 4.31
CA PRO A 410 6.38 6.20 3.27
C PRO A 410 6.72 6.95 1.98
N TYR A 411 7.69 7.88 2.02
CA TYR A 411 8.04 8.78 0.91
C TYR A 411 9.26 8.35 0.11
N GLN A 412 9.77 7.13 0.28
CA GLN A 412 10.95 6.69 -0.48
C GLN A 412 10.69 6.72 -1.99
N PRO A 413 11.47 7.50 -2.77
CA PRO A 413 11.28 7.62 -4.21
C PRO A 413 11.68 6.32 -4.93
N TYR A 414 10.99 6.03 -6.02
CA TYR A 414 11.34 4.92 -6.92
C TYR A 414 12.47 5.34 -7.84
N VAL A 415 13.69 4.93 -7.52
CA VAL A 415 14.88 5.27 -8.31
C VAL A 415 14.82 4.57 -9.69
N PRO A 416 14.82 5.31 -10.81
CA PRO A 416 14.89 4.70 -12.13
C PRO A 416 16.22 3.96 -12.32
N ALA A 417 16.17 2.67 -12.69
CA ALA A 417 17.37 1.88 -12.95
C ALA A 417 17.96 2.18 -14.33
N GLU A 418 19.27 1.93 -14.47
CA GLU A 418 19.97 1.97 -15.75
C GLU A 418 19.41 0.91 -16.70
N GLY A 419 19.11 1.27 -17.96
CA GLY A 419 18.50 0.38 -18.94
C GLY A 419 16.96 0.31 -18.94
N MET A 420 16.26 1.03 -18.04
CA MET A 420 14.80 1.16 -18.12
C MET A 420 14.36 1.84 -19.43
N THR A 421 13.20 1.42 -19.95
CA THR A 421 12.60 2.05 -21.14
C THR A 421 12.25 3.52 -20.84
N PRO A 422 12.21 4.41 -21.86
CA PRO A 422 11.82 5.80 -21.65
C PRO A 422 10.45 5.96 -20.97
N PHE A 423 9.49 5.09 -21.31
CA PHE A 423 8.17 5.08 -20.66
C PHE A 423 8.24 4.64 -19.19
N ALA A 424 9.01 3.60 -18.86
CA ALA A 424 9.22 3.15 -17.48
C ALA A 424 9.87 4.24 -16.61
N ARG A 425 10.82 4.99 -17.17
CA ARG A 425 11.46 6.11 -16.48
C ARG A 425 10.45 7.22 -16.22
N GLN A 426 9.73 7.65 -17.26
CA GLN A 426 8.76 8.74 -17.15
C GLN A 426 7.68 8.47 -16.11
N ILE A 427 7.10 7.25 -16.08
CA ILE A 427 6.03 6.96 -15.13
C ILE A 427 6.53 6.95 -13.68
N ARG A 428 7.77 6.53 -13.43
CA ARG A 428 8.39 6.59 -12.10
C ARG A 428 8.69 8.03 -11.70
N GLU A 429 9.15 8.86 -12.62
CA GLU A 429 9.36 10.29 -12.39
C GLU A 429 8.04 11.01 -12.10
N ASP A 430 6.99 10.75 -12.89
CA ASP A 430 5.63 11.27 -12.67
C ASP A 430 5.11 10.89 -11.26
N TYR A 431 5.28 9.62 -10.86
CA TYR A 431 4.85 9.14 -9.55
C TYR A 431 5.70 9.72 -8.40
N ASN A 432 7.03 9.81 -8.58
CA ASN A 432 7.92 10.42 -7.59
C ASN A 432 7.63 11.91 -7.40
N ALA A 433 7.19 12.62 -8.44
CA ALA A 433 6.76 14.00 -8.32
C ALA A 433 5.52 14.14 -7.42
N ILE A 434 4.59 13.18 -7.47
CA ILE A 434 3.43 13.11 -6.56
C ILE A 434 3.91 12.87 -5.12
N LEU A 435 4.77 11.88 -4.89
CA LEU A 435 5.34 11.61 -3.56
C LEU A 435 6.15 12.79 -3.01
N GLY A 436 6.96 13.43 -3.86
CA GLY A 436 7.85 14.52 -3.49
C GLY A 436 7.11 15.78 -3.05
N ARG A 437 5.92 16.05 -3.60
CA ARG A 437 5.06 17.15 -3.13
C ARG A 437 4.69 16.97 -1.66
N VAL A 438 4.32 15.76 -1.26
CA VAL A 438 3.98 15.48 0.14
C VAL A 438 5.21 15.53 1.04
N SER A 439 6.33 14.94 0.62
CA SER A 439 7.60 15.00 1.36
C SER A 439 8.08 16.44 1.62
N SER A 440 7.93 17.36 0.65
CA SER A 440 8.29 18.77 0.82
C SER A 440 7.38 19.54 1.80
N THR A 441 6.16 19.05 2.01
CA THR A 441 5.19 19.63 2.96
C THR A 441 5.43 19.14 4.39
N VAL A 442 5.93 17.91 4.54
CA VAL A 442 6.22 17.25 5.82
C VAL A 442 7.64 17.52 6.33
N GLY A 443 8.63 17.64 5.44
CA GLY A 443 10.04 17.87 5.81
C GLY A 443 10.47 19.34 5.88
N GLY A 444 9.57 20.28 5.57
CA GLY A 444 9.88 21.71 5.44
C GLY A 444 9.22 22.59 6.50
N LEU A 445 9.45 22.35 7.79
CA LEU A 445 9.23 23.31 8.89
C LEU A 445 10.21 23.12 10.05
#